data_AF-A0AAD5L7F0-F1
#
_entry.id   AF-A0AAD5L7F0-F1
#
_cell.length_a   1.000
_cell.length_b   1.000
_cell.length_c   1.000
_cell.angle_alpha   90.00
_cell.angle_beta   90.00
_cell.angle_gamma   90.00
#
_symmetry.space_group_name_H-M   'P 1'
#
loop_
_entity.id
_entity.type
_entity.pdbx_description
1 polymer ?
#
loop_
_entity_poly.entity_id
_entity_poly.type
_entity_poly.pdbx_seq_one_letter_code
_entity_poly.pdbx_strand_id
1 'polypeptide(L)' 'MANSNIKEVSHIAKFDGTNFPSWKYGIWMFLEKHKLIPVVNGLEKKPSEVKTYFIPTKYKWLMHMASRLSCRT' A
#
# COMPACT_ATOMS: atom_id res chain seq x y z
N MET A 1 5.53 5.40 -15.97
CA MET A 1 4.70 4.17 -15.99
C MET A 1 3.30 4.55 -15.49
N ALA A 2 2.42 5.02 -16.36
CA ALA A 2 1.11 5.53 -15.97
C ALA A 2 0.06 5.08 -16.99
N ASN A 3 -0.45 3.84 -16.87
CA ASN A 3 -1.70 3.44 -17.54
C ASN A 3 -2.29 2.08 -17.13
N SER A 4 -1.62 1.28 -16.29
CA SER A 4 -2.13 -0.06 -15.93
C SER A 4 -3.37 -0.02 -15.05
N ASN A 5 -3.47 0.98 -14.16
CA ASN A 5 -4.57 1.08 -13.20
C ASN A 5 -5.93 1.39 -13.85
N ILE A 6 -5.95 2.19 -14.92
CA ILE A 6 -7.19 2.54 -15.65
C ILE A 6 -7.79 1.31 -16.35
N LYS A 7 -6.94 0.41 -16.86
CA LYS A 7 -7.40 -0.86 -17.45
C LYS A 7 -7.98 -1.82 -16.41
N GLU A 8 -7.51 -1.77 -15.17
CA GLU A 8 -8.02 -2.66 -14.12
C GLU A 8 -9.41 -2.27 -13.63
N VAL A 9 -9.86 -1.04 -13.81
CA VAL A 9 -11.22 -0.61 -13.42
C VAL A 9 -12.18 -0.46 -14.61
N SER A 10 -11.70 -0.66 -15.84
CA SER A 10 -12.52 -0.46 -17.04
C SER A 10 -13.68 -1.45 -17.20
N HIS A 11 -13.63 -2.58 -16.49
CA HIS A 11 -14.69 -3.59 -16.48
C HIS A 11 -15.82 -3.28 -15.49
N ILE A 12 -15.62 -2.30 -14.60
CA ILE A 12 -16.65 -1.86 -13.65
C ILE A 12 -17.53 -0.85 -14.39
N ALA A 13 -18.83 -1.14 -14.49
CA ALA A 13 -19.79 -0.21 -15.08
C ALA A 13 -19.74 1.13 -14.35
N LYS A 14 -19.78 2.26 -15.09
CA LYS A 14 -19.86 3.59 -14.46
C LYS A 14 -21.22 3.77 -13.79
N PHE A 15 -21.25 4.47 -12.66
CA PHE A 15 -22.49 4.75 -11.97
C PHE A 15 -23.37 5.70 -12.81
N ASP A 16 -24.62 5.31 -13.06
CA ASP A 16 -25.58 6.06 -13.89
C ASP A 16 -26.84 6.51 -13.11
N GLY A 17 -26.87 6.28 -11.79
CA GLY A 17 -28.03 6.60 -10.94
C GLY A 17 -29.05 5.46 -10.82
N THR A 18 -29.07 4.51 -11.75
CA THR A 18 -30.00 3.37 -11.75
C THR A 18 -29.31 2.04 -11.41
N ASN A 19 -28.01 1.96 -11.66
CA ASN A 19 -27.21 0.74 -11.52
C ASN A 19 -26.48 0.61 -10.17
N PHE A 20 -27.02 1.20 -9.10
CA PHE A 20 -26.37 1.22 -7.78
C PHE A 20 -25.92 -0.16 -7.27
N PRO A 21 -26.74 -1.24 -7.34
CA PRO A 21 -26.33 -2.54 -6.83
C PRO A 21 -25.11 -3.11 -7.59
N SER A 22 -25.14 -3.06 -8.92
CA SER A 22 -24.08 -3.58 -9.78
C SER A 22 -22.80 -2.76 -9.66
N TRP A 23 -22.92 -1.43 -9.63
CA TRP A 23 -21.77 -0.54 -9.42
C TRP A 23 -21.11 -0.79 -8.07
N LYS A 24 -21.90 -0.84 -6.99
CA LYS A 24 -21.41 -1.09 -5.63
C LYS A 24 -20.67 -2.43 -5.54
N TYR A 25 -21.22 -3.47 -6.15
CA TYR A 25 -20.58 -4.79 -6.20
C TYR A 25 -19.24 -4.78 -6.94
N GLY A 26 -19.18 -4.12 -8.11
CA GLY A 26 -17.94 -4.00 -8.87
C GLY A 26 -16.83 -3.27 -8.10
N ILE A 27 -17.19 -2.18 -7.41
CA ILE A 27 -16.26 -1.47 -6.52
C ILE A 27 -15.81 -2.35 -5.36
N TRP A 28 -16.73 -3.10 -4.74
CA TRP A 28 -16.39 -3.99 -3.63
C TRP A 28 -15.39 -5.08 -4.06
N MET A 29 -15.63 -5.74 -5.19
CA MET A 29 -14.72 -6.77 -5.72
C MET A 29 -13.33 -6.20 -6.04
N PHE A 30 -13.27 -4.99 -6.58
CA PHE A 30 -12.00 -4.31 -6.83
C PHE A 30 -11.23 -4.09 -5.52
N LEU A 31 -11.89 -3.58 -4.48
CA LEU A 31 -11.26 -3.37 -3.17
C LEU A 31 -10.79 -4.69 -2.56
N GLU A 32 -11.57 -5.76 -2.69
CA GLU A 32 -11.22 -7.09 -2.19
C GLU A 32 -9.98 -7.65 -2.89
N LYS A 33 -9.93 -7.60 -4.24
CA LYS A 33 -8.79 -8.04 -5.05
C LYS A 33 -7.48 -7.37 -4.61
N HIS A 34 -7.54 -6.09 -4.27
CA HIS A 34 -6.38 -5.30 -3.84
C HIS A 34 -6.17 -5.29 -2.32
N LYS A 35 -6.94 -6.09 -1.55
CA LYS A 35 -6.88 -6.15 -0.08
C LYS A 35 -7.07 -4.78 0.60
N LEU A 36 -7.89 -3.92 0.01
CA LEU A 36 -8.17 -2.57 0.49
C LEU A 36 -9.37 -2.50 1.43
N ILE A 37 -10.13 -3.59 1.57
CA ILE A 37 -11.27 -3.68 2.49
C ILE A 37 -10.91 -3.28 3.93
N PRO A 38 -9.79 -3.74 4.54
CA PRO A 38 -9.42 -3.34 5.89
C PRO A 38 -9.10 -1.84 6.00
N VAL A 39 -8.53 -1.24 4.95
CA VAL A 39 -8.25 0.20 4.89
C VAL A 39 -9.54 1.01 4.81
N VAL A 40 -10.48 0.61 3.95
CA VAL A 40 -11.79 1.27 3.80
C VAL A 40 -12.60 1.16 5.09
N ASN A 41 -12.51 0.03 5.78
CA ASN A 41 -13.16 -0.19 7.08
C ASN A 41 -12.42 0.48 8.26
N GLY A 42 -11.27 1.12 8.02
CA GLY A 42 -10.47 1.78 9.05
C GLY A 42 -9.74 0.85 10.01
N LEU A 43 -9.66 -0.45 9.68
CA LEU A 43 -8.94 -1.47 10.46
C LEU A 43 -7.43 -1.38 10.25
N GLU A 44 -7.00 -0.99 9.05
CA GLU A 44 -5.59 -0.69 8.75
C GLU A 44 -5.41 0.83 8.56
N LYS A 45 -4.58 1.44 9.41
CA LYS A 45 -4.06 2.79 9.16
C LYS A 45 -2.92 2.68 8.15
N LYS A 46 -2.78 3.67 7.26
CA LYS A 46 -1.67 3.81 6.29
C LYS A 46 -0.37 3.30 6.90
N PRO A 47 0.49 2.56 6.15
CA PRO A 47 1.80 2.18 6.65
C PRO A 47 2.46 3.43 7.21
N SER A 48 2.95 3.33 8.45
CA SER A 48 3.68 4.42 9.09
C SER A 48 4.71 4.91 8.09
N GLU A 49 4.70 6.22 7.82
CA GLU A 49 5.66 6.83 6.92
C GLU A 49 7.03 6.28 7.31
N VAL A 50 7.69 5.61 6.36
CA VAL A 50 9.05 5.13 6.59
C VAL A 50 9.84 6.38 6.86
N LYS A 51 10.10 6.64 8.15
CA LYS A 51 11.07 7.63 8.59
C LYS A 51 12.37 7.14 8.01
N THR A 52 12.65 7.60 6.79
CA THR A 52 13.93 7.37 6.15
C THR A 52 14.85 8.23 6.97
N TYR A 53 15.40 7.66 8.04
CA TYR A 53 16.49 8.29 8.76
C TYR A 53 17.58 8.43 7.70
N PHE A 54 17.77 9.65 7.21
CA PHE A 54 18.94 9.96 6.42
C PHE A 54 20.11 9.58 7.33
N ILE A 55 20.79 8.47 7.03
CA ILE A 55 22.04 8.10 7.68
C ILE A 55 23.10 8.78 6.84
N PRO A 56 23.72 9.88 7.30
CA PRO A 56 24.87 10.44 6.60
C PRO A 56 25.88 9.32 6.38
N THR A 57 26.38 9.16 5.15
CA THR A 57 27.28 8.06 4.76
C THR A 57 28.50 7.92 5.67
N LYS A 58 28.92 9.01 6.33
CA LYS A 58 29.97 9.01 7.36
C LYS A 58 29.68 8.12 8.58
N TYR A 59 28.43 7.81 8.87
CA TYR A 59 28.04 6.93 9.99
C TYR A 59 27.69 5.50 9.57
N LYS A 60 27.77 5.18 8.26
CA LYS A 60 27.45 3.83 7.74
C LYS A 60 28.39 2.75 8.28
N TRP A 61 29.67 3.08 8.48
CA TRP A 61 30.67 2.17 9.06
C TRP A 61 30.41 1.84 10.54
N LEU A 62 29.88 2.78 11.31
CA LEU A 62 29.55 2.57 12.73
C LEU A 62 28.39 1.58 12.90
N MET A 63 27.38 1.64 12.03
CA MET A 63 26.28 0.67 12.04
C MET A 63 26.75 -0.75 11.66
N HIS A 64 27.66 -0.86 10.67
CA HIS A 64 28.26 -2.15 10.32
C HIS A 64 29.11 -2.75 11.46
N MET A 65 29.80 -1.92 12.25
CA MET A 65 30.56 -2.39 13.43
C MET A 65 29.64 -2.83 14.57
N ALA A 66 28.59 -2.06 14.87
CA ALA A 66 27.61 -2.42 15.90
C ALA A 66 26.91 -3.75 15.57
N SER A 67 26.57 -3.98 14.30
CA SER A 67 25.96 -5.24 13.86
C SER A 67 26.90 -6.44 13.97
N ARG A 68 28.22 -6.26 13.85
CA ARG A 68 29.21 -7.32 14.02
C ARG A 68 29.50 -7.65 15.48
N LEU A 69 29.40 -6.67 16.38
CA LEU A 69 29.57 -6.89 17.82
C LEU A 69 28.37 -7.62 18.44
N SER A 70 27.16 -7.40 17.90
CA SER A 70 25.93 -8.09 18.36
C SER A 70 25.90 -9.59 18.05
N CYS A 71 26.73 -10.08 17.12
CA CYS A 71 26.81 -11.51 16.78
C CYS A 71 27.94 -12.25 17.52
N ARG A 72 28.59 -11.62 18.51
CA ARG A 72 29.77 -12.17 19.19
C ARG A 72 29.59 -12.43 20.70
N THR A 73 28.35 -12.54 21.15
CA THR A 73 27.94 -13.10 22.45
C THR A 73 27.04 -14.29 22.19
#